data_AF-A0A8S8YXB0-F1
#
_entry.id   AF-A0A8S8YXB0-F1
#
_cell.length_a   1.000
_cell.length_b   1.000
_cell.length_c   1.000
_cell.angle_alpha   90.00
_cell.angle_beta   90.00
_cell.angle_gamma   90.00
#
_symmetry.space_group_name_H-M   'P 1'
#
loop_
_entity.id
_entity.type
_entity.pdbx_description
1 polymer ?
#
loop_
_entity_poly.entity_id
_entity_poly.type
_entity_poly.pdbx_seq_one_letter_code
_entity_poly.pdbx_strand_id
1 'polypeptide(L)'
;MGLHEYGERDRLIETFSLNLVILVVLLILVLTGDFAVQSQDGIGGSRFIPDVLLAVFRTLAAGLSLFTVVSICLDPEGGPSIPLFYESRECEEAVLFGIHRLAAFTVWSFIAFGFYFALAALASWAQVLEWTVPSWLIAVIPPLFSIACGTAMLVSVVVTYYLIPNNLEKGFDVAKYFLWYEIVMHNLNVILLGADLVLGGVDITLGMIAFPVLFGIAYVFFAYIYAVYGGGIYLYDFLDPRVSRAPYIHIGLFVMIALFLFHCPSFGCSCRLEYHCRWDWSCSLHLLNSQVQRARAIGPSQFIGLTSLKPDF
;
A
#
# COMPACT_ATOMS: atom_id res chain seq x y z
N MET A 1 16.97 23.89 7.47
CA MET A 1 16.54 23.29 6.20
C MET A 1 15.66 22.09 6.49
N GLY A 2 14.36 22.29 6.42
CA GLY A 2 13.33 21.27 6.52
C GLY A 2 13.51 20.16 5.47
N LEU A 3 12.93 18.99 5.74
CA LEU A 3 13.11 17.80 4.90
C LEU A 3 12.56 17.97 3.47
N HIS A 4 11.59 18.89 3.29
CA HIS A 4 10.83 19.11 2.06
C HIS A 4 11.05 20.49 1.43
N GLU A 5 12.14 21.18 1.81
CA GLU A 5 12.46 22.48 1.22
C GLU A 5 13.10 22.31 -0.17
N TYR A 6 12.73 23.19 -1.09
CA TYR A 6 13.41 23.33 -2.37
C TYR A 6 14.79 23.96 -2.14
N GLY A 7 15.78 23.41 -2.82
CA GLY A 7 17.14 23.94 -2.78
C GLY A 7 17.36 25.01 -3.85
N GLU A 8 18.59 25.53 -3.93
CA GLU A 8 19.01 26.46 -5.00
C GLU A 8 18.88 25.88 -6.41
N ARG A 9 18.87 24.54 -6.52
CA ARG A 9 18.67 23.81 -7.76
C ARG A 9 17.74 22.62 -7.57
N ASP A 10 16.95 22.33 -8.59
CA ASP A 10 16.12 21.14 -8.65
C ASP A 10 17.01 19.88 -8.68
N ARG A 11 16.57 18.82 -8.00
CA ARG A 11 17.25 17.51 -7.94
C ARG A 11 16.63 16.46 -8.87
N LEU A 12 15.93 16.94 -9.90
CA LEU A 12 15.15 16.12 -10.82
C LEU A 12 16.00 15.02 -11.46
N ILE A 13 17.14 15.40 -12.04
CA ILE A 13 18.02 14.50 -12.77
C ILE A 13 18.63 13.48 -11.80
N GLU A 14 19.15 13.93 -10.65
CA GLU A 14 19.72 13.02 -9.66
C GLU A 14 18.72 11.99 -9.16
N THR A 15 17.50 12.45 -8.84
CA THR A 15 16.44 11.58 -8.34
C THR A 15 16.05 10.56 -9.40
N PHE A 16 15.86 10.96 -10.65
CA PHE A 16 15.51 10.02 -11.72
C PHE A 16 16.62 9.05 -12.07
N SER A 17 17.87 9.53 -12.18
CA SER A 17 19.01 8.65 -12.42
C SER A 17 19.15 7.60 -11.32
N LEU A 18 18.97 7.99 -10.06
CA LEU A 18 18.95 7.06 -8.93
C LEU A 18 17.85 6.00 -9.08
N ASN A 19 16.60 6.42 -9.32
CA ASN A 19 15.46 5.50 -9.48
C ASN A 19 15.69 4.54 -10.66
N LEU A 20 16.27 5.01 -11.75
CA LEU A 20 16.60 4.19 -12.92
C LEU A 20 17.71 3.17 -12.62
N VAL A 21 18.75 3.56 -11.88
CA VAL A 21 19.81 2.63 -11.46
C VAL A 21 19.24 1.54 -10.57
N ILE A 22 18.42 1.88 -9.57
CA ILE A 22 17.77 0.91 -8.69
C ILE A 22 16.85 -0.02 -9.51
N LEU A 23 16.07 0.54 -10.44
CA LEU A 23 15.21 -0.23 -11.34
C LEU A 23 16.01 -1.29 -12.11
N VAL A 24 17.11 -0.90 -12.75
CA VAL A 24 17.95 -1.82 -13.53
C VAL A 24 18.54 -2.91 -12.64
N VAL A 25 19.05 -2.57 -11.46
CA VAL A 25 19.60 -3.56 -10.51
C VAL A 25 18.53 -4.56 -10.07
N LEU A 26 17.31 -4.09 -9.75
CA LEU A 26 16.21 -4.96 -9.34
C LEU A 26 15.68 -5.82 -10.49
N LEU A 27 15.64 -5.30 -11.71
CA LEU A 27 15.28 -6.09 -12.89
C LEU A 27 16.29 -7.20 -13.15
N ILE A 28 17.59 -6.92 -13.02
CA ILE A 28 18.62 -7.97 -13.10
C ILE A 28 18.38 -9.03 -12.01
N LEU A 29 18.18 -8.60 -10.76
CA LEU A 29 17.90 -9.53 -9.65
C LEU A 29 16.68 -10.41 -9.91
N VAL A 30 15.59 -9.85 -10.47
CA VAL A 30 14.38 -10.62 -10.81
C VAL A 30 14.60 -11.56 -12.00
N LEU A 31 15.37 -11.15 -13.00
CA LEU A 31 15.62 -11.97 -14.18
C LEU A 31 16.63 -13.09 -13.94
N THR A 32 17.55 -12.91 -13.01
CA THR A 32 18.58 -13.92 -12.65
C THR A 32 18.27 -14.69 -11.38
N GLY A 33 17.28 -14.22 -10.60
CA GLY A 33 16.90 -14.80 -9.32
C GLY A 33 16.11 -16.10 -9.50
N ASP A 34 16.43 -17.10 -8.68
CA ASP A 34 15.63 -18.31 -8.58
C ASP A 34 14.54 -18.11 -7.51
N PHE A 35 13.31 -17.88 -7.96
CA PHE A 35 12.15 -17.81 -7.10
C PHE A 35 11.46 -19.17 -7.12
N ALA A 36 11.57 -19.91 -6.02
CA ALA A 36 10.93 -21.21 -5.88
C ALA A 36 9.44 -21.12 -6.24
N VAL A 37 9.05 -21.81 -7.31
CA VAL A 37 7.65 -21.91 -7.73
C VAL A 37 6.92 -22.78 -6.72
N GLN A 38 5.95 -22.19 -6.05
CA GLN A 38 5.11 -22.89 -5.09
C GLN A 38 4.07 -23.73 -5.82
N SER A 39 3.67 -24.86 -5.23
CA SER A 39 2.61 -25.70 -5.77
C SER A 39 1.23 -25.06 -5.56
N GLN A 40 0.27 -25.43 -6.42
CA GLN A 40 -1.12 -25.02 -6.26
C GLN A 40 -1.65 -25.42 -4.87
N ASP A 41 -1.41 -26.66 -4.44
CA ASP A 41 -1.84 -27.17 -3.13
C ASP A 41 -1.28 -26.33 -1.98
N GLY A 42 -0.03 -25.85 -2.11
CA GLY A 42 0.59 -24.99 -1.13
C GLY A 42 -0.09 -23.62 -1.04
N ILE A 43 -0.37 -22.99 -2.18
CA ILE A 43 -1.01 -21.67 -2.20
C ILE A 43 -2.49 -21.74 -1.84
N GLY A 44 -3.22 -22.69 -2.41
CA GLY A 44 -4.68 -22.79 -2.38
C GLY A 44 -5.23 -23.37 -1.07
N GLY A 45 -4.47 -24.24 -0.41
CA GLY A 45 -4.89 -24.92 0.81
C GLY A 45 -4.49 -24.21 2.12
N SER A 46 -5.02 -24.71 3.23
CA SER A 46 -4.64 -24.30 4.59
C SER A 46 -4.32 -25.49 5.48
N ARG A 47 -3.39 -25.29 6.42
CA ARG A 47 -3.13 -26.25 7.50
C ARG A 47 -3.96 -25.99 8.77
N PHE A 48 -4.60 -24.82 8.86
CA PHE A 48 -5.24 -24.34 10.10
C PHE A 48 -6.77 -24.32 10.01
N ILE A 49 -7.31 -24.06 8.81
CA ILE A 49 -8.74 -23.96 8.57
C ILE A 49 -9.14 -24.82 7.36
N PRO A 50 -10.43 -25.17 7.19
CA PRO A 50 -10.89 -25.85 5.99
C PRO A 50 -10.65 -25.00 4.74
N ASP A 51 -10.26 -25.63 3.63
CA ASP A 51 -9.95 -24.96 2.36
C ASP A 51 -11.11 -24.09 1.84
N VAL A 52 -12.36 -24.52 2.05
CA VAL A 52 -13.56 -23.74 1.72
C VAL A 52 -13.60 -22.42 2.50
N LEU A 53 -13.23 -22.44 3.79
CA LEU A 53 -13.25 -21.23 4.61
C LEU A 53 -12.15 -20.26 4.17
N LEU A 54 -10.96 -20.77 3.82
CA LEU A 54 -9.89 -19.95 3.24
C LEU A 54 -10.32 -19.33 1.91
N ALA A 55 -10.95 -20.11 1.02
CA ALA A 55 -11.45 -19.64 -0.26
C ALA A 55 -12.50 -18.52 -0.11
N VAL A 56 -13.45 -18.70 0.81
CA VAL A 56 -14.47 -17.68 1.13
C VAL A 56 -13.81 -16.42 1.69
N PHE A 57 -12.89 -16.54 2.66
CA PHE A 57 -12.16 -15.41 3.23
C PHE A 57 -11.46 -14.58 2.15
N ARG A 58 -10.68 -15.23 1.28
CA ARG A 58 -9.96 -14.56 0.18
C ARG A 58 -10.91 -13.92 -0.83
N THR A 59 -12.04 -14.56 -1.12
CA THR A 59 -13.08 -14.01 -2.01
C THR A 59 -13.71 -12.74 -1.41
N LEU A 60 -14.00 -12.74 -0.11
CA LEU A 60 -14.54 -11.56 0.58
C LEU A 60 -13.51 -10.41 0.62
N ALA A 61 -12.23 -10.71 0.85
CA ALA A 61 -11.16 -9.71 0.81
C ALA A 61 -10.99 -9.10 -0.60
N ALA A 62 -11.03 -9.92 -1.66
CA ALA A 62 -11.03 -9.44 -3.03
C ALA A 62 -12.26 -8.57 -3.35
N GLY A 63 -13.44 -9.01 -2.91
CA GLY A 63 -14.69 -8.27 -3.05
C GLY A 63 -14.68 -6.93 -2.31
N LEU A 64 -14.13 -6.87 -1.10
CA LEU A 64 -13.93 -5.64 -0.34
C LEU A 64 -13.03 -4.65 -1.09
N SER A 65 -11.95 -5.14 -1.70
CA SER A 65 -11.07 -4.31 -2.52
C SER A 65 -11.80 -3.68 -3.69
N LEU A 66 -12.47 -4.51 -4.50
CA LEU A 66 -13.25 -4.07 -5.64
C LEU A 66 -14.34 -3.07 -5.23
N PHE A 67 -15.12 -3.41 -4.20
CA PHE A 67 -16.18 -2.54 -3.68
C PHE A 67 -15.63 -1.18 -3.25
N THR A 68 -14.53 -1.15 -2.50
CA THR A 68 -13.93 0.11 -2.03
C THR A 68 -13.45 0.95 -3.19
N VAL A 69 -12.68 0.38 -4.14
CA VAL A 69 -12.15 1.10 -5.31
C VAL A 69 -13.27 1.64 -6.19
N VAL A 70 -14.31 0.85 -6.44
CA VAL A 70 -15.49 1.29 -7.20
C VAL A 70 -16.23 2.39 -6.45
N SER A 71 -16.45 2.23 -5.14
CA SER A 71 -17.17 3.23 -4.32
C SER A 71 -16.46 4.57 -4.33
N ILE A 72 -15.13 4.61 -4.16
CA ILE A 72 -14.40 5.88 -4.21
C ILE A 72 -14.46 6.51 -5.61
N CYS A 73 -14.39 5.73 -6.69
CA CYS A 73 -14.44 6.28 -8.04
C CYS A 73 -15.84 6.78 -8.45
N LEU A 74 -16.90 6.20 -7.91
CA LEU A 74 -18.28 6.58 -8.23
C LEU A 74 -18.87 7.61 -7.27
N ASP A 75 -18.12 7.98 -6.23
CA ASP A 75 -18.52 8.98 -5.25
C ASP A 75 -18.66 10.37 -5.90
N PRO A 76 -19.89 10.94 -5.95
CA PRO A 76 -20.13 12.23 -6.57
C PRO A 76 -19.55 13.40 -5.77
N GLU A 77 -19.33 13.22 -4.46
CA GLU A 77 -18.74 14.26 -3.59
C GLU A 77 -17.21 14.34 -3.76
N GLY A 78 -16.60 13.31 -4.34
CA GLY A 78 -15.16 13.21 -4.51
C GLY A 78 -14.41 12.91 -3.21
N GLY A 79 -13.08 12.91 -3.28
CA GLY A 79 -12.21 12.64 -2.15
C GLY A 79 -11.40 13.86 -1.74
N PRO A 80 -11.50 14.36 -0.50
CA PRO A 80 -10.64 15.46 -0.04
C PRO A 80 -9.16 15.03 -0.01
N SER A 81 -8.29 15.89 -0.49
CA SER A 81 -6.85 15.64 -0.66
C SER A 81 -6.06 16.91 -0.35
N ILE A 82 -4.76 16.76 -0.03
CA ILE A 82 -3.85 17.90 0.18
C ILE A 82 -2.66 17.68 -0.77
N PRO A 83 -2.85 17.84 -2.08
CA PRO A 83 -1.77 17.69 -3.03
C PRO A 83 -0.80 18.86 -2.98
N LEU A 84 0.41 18.60 -3.47
CA LEU A 84 1.37 19.61 -3.87
C LEU A 84 1.13 19.96 -5.34
N PHE A 85 0.84 21.22 -5.63
CA PHE A 85 0.68 21.72 -7.00
C PHE A 85 2.03 21.83 -7.70
N TYR A 86 2.13 21.27 -8.91
CA TYR A 86 3.40 21.14 -9.63
C TYR A 86 4.04 22.49 -9.96
N GLU A 87 3.24 23.46 -10.39
CA GLU A 87 3.73 24.79 -10.80
C GLU A 87 4.02 25.70 -9.60
N SER A 88 3.05 25.85 -8.69
CA SER A 88 3.19 26.74 -7.52
C SER A 88 4.15 26.19 -6.47
N ARG A 89 4.38 24.87 -6.43
CA ARG A 89 5.17 24.18 -5.39
C ARG A 89 4.57 24.33 -3.99
N GLU A 90 3.25 24.59 -3.92
CA GLU A 90 2.52 24.78 -2.67
C GLU A 90 1.53 23.64 -2.44
N CYS A 91 1.33 23.30 -1.16
CA CYS A 91 0.32 22.32 -0.75
C CYS A 91 -0.99 23.05 -0.50
N GLU A 92 -2.09 22.60 -1.10
CA GLU A 92 -3.41 23.17 -0.89
C GLU A 92 -4.45 22.06 -0.75
N GLU A 93 -5.62 22.37 -0.17
CA GLU A 93 -6.74 21.45 -0.12
C GLU A 93 -7.42 21.38 -1.49
N ALA A 94 -7.62 20.16 -1.99
CA ALA A 94 -8.28 19.91 -3.26
C ALA A 94 -9.19 18.69 -3.16
N VAL A 95 -10.27 18.67 -3.95
CA VAL A 95 -11.16 17.51 -4.06
C VAL A 95 -10.87 16.77 -5.35
N LEU A 96 -10.63 15.46 -5.26
CA LEU A 96 -10.36 14.59 -6.39
C LEU A 96 -11.62 13.84 -6.80
N PHE A 97 -11.95 13.86 -8.08
CA PHE A 97 -13.15 13.21 -8.61
C PHE A 97 -12.81 12.02 -9.52
N GLY A 98 -13.68 11.02 -9.51
CA GLY A 98 -13.65 9.93 -10.49
C GLY A 98 -12.30 9.21 -10.57
N ILE A 99 -11.76 9.12 -11.79
CA ILE A 99 -10.52 8.41 -12.08
C ILE A 99 -9.28 9.08 -11.45
N HIS A 100 -9.33 10.39 -11.15
CA HIS A 100 -8.22 11.08 -10.49
C HIS A 100 -7.97 10.54 -9.07
N ARG A 101 -8.98 9.92 -8.45
CA ARG A 101 -8.81 9.22 -7.16
C ARG A 101 -7.94 7.97 -7.27
N LEU A 102 -7.84 7.37 -8.47
CA LEU A 102 -6.95 6.23 -8.72
C LEU A 102 -5.46 6.63 -8.76
N ALA A 103 -5.13 7.92 -8.79
CA ALA A 103 -3.74 8.36 -8.83
C ALA A 103 -3.01 8.18 -7.48
N ALA A 104 -3.73 7.97 -6.37
CA ALA A 104 -3.13 7.82 -5.05
C ALA A 104 -2.38 6.48 -4.92
N PHE A 105 -1.20 6.51 -4.29
CA PHE A 105 -0.41 5.30 -4.01
C PHE A 105 -1.17 4.33 -3.12
N THR A 106 -1.92 4.85 -2.14
CA THR A 106 -2.83 4.07 -1.30
C THR A 106 -3.79 3.24 -2.15
N VAL A 107 -4.35 3.81 -3.22
CA VAL A 107 -5.28 3.11 -4.11
C VAL A 107 -4.55 2.10 -4.99
N TRP A 108 -3.36 2.43 -5.52
CA TRP A 108 -2.51 1.46 -6.25
C TRP A 108 -2.16 0.24 -5.39
N SER A 109 -1.73 0.48 -4.15
CA SER A 109 -1.46 -0.55 -3.13
C SER A 109 -2.70 -1.41 -2.86
N PHE A 110 -3.87 -0.79 -2.71
CA PHE A 110 -5.11 -1.49 -2.43
C PHE A 110 -5.68 -2.26 -3.63
N ILE A 111 -5.41 -1.82 -4.86
CA ILE A 111 -5.67 -2.57 -6.09
C ILE A 111 -4.76 -3.80 -6.16
N ALA A 112 -3.46 -3.67 -5.83
CA ALA A 112 -2.55 -4.81 -5.76
C ALA A 112 -2.99 -5.85 -4.71
N PHE A 113 -3.45 -5.38 -3.54
CA PHE A 113 -4.13 -6.20 -2.53
C PHE A 113 -5.33 -6.97 -3.13
N GLY A 114 -6.20 -6.29 -3.88
CA GLY A 114 -7.37 -6.92 -4.50
C GLY A 114 -6.99 -7.98 -5.53
N PHE A 115 -6.02 -7.69 -6.41
CA PHE A 115 -5.51 -8.64 -7.40
C PHE A 115 -4.89 -9.88 -6.75
N TYR A 116 -4.09 -9.68 -5.71
CA TYR A 116 -3.55 -10.79 -4.93
C TYR A 116 -4.68 -11.67 -4.37
N PHE A 117 -5.64 -11.10 -3.65
CA PHE A 117 -6.72 -11.86 -3.05
C PHE A 117 -7.62 -12.55 -4.08
N ALA A 118 -7.84 -11.94 -5.24
CA ALA A 118 -8.60 -12.54 -6.33
C ALA A 118 -7.91 -13.79 -6.91
N LEU A 119 -6.59 -13.72 -7.14
CA LEU A 119 -5.82 -14.86 -7.64
C LEU A 119 -5.61 -15.94 -6.57
N ALA A 120 -5.40 -15.55 -5.32
CA ALA A 120 -5.32 -16.47 -4.20
C ALA A 120 -6.67 -17.19 -3.96
N ALA A 121 -7.80 -16.48 -4.12
CA ALA A 121 -9.13 -17.06 -4.08
C ALA A 121 -9.35 -18.04 -5.24
N LEU A 122 -8.91 -17.70 -6.46
CA LEU A 122 -8.95 -18.61 -7.61
C LEU A 122 -8.19 -19.91 -7.31
N ALA A 123 -6.97 -19.82 -6.75
CA ALA A 123 -6.20 -20.98 -6.35
C ALA A 123 -6.88 -21.80 -5.24
N SER A 124 -7.47 -21.16 -4.24
CA SER A 124 -8.22 -21.85 -3.18
C SER A 124 -9.50 -22.52 -3.68
N TRP A 125 -10.27 -21.87 -4.55
CA TRP A 125 -11.44 -22.50 -5.16
C TRP A 125 -11.04 -23.64 -6.09
N ALA A 126 -9.94 -23.51 -6.83
CA ALA A 126 -9.41 -24.60 -7.63
C ALA A 126 -9.01 -25.80 -6.77
N GLN A 127 -8.45 -25.58 -5.57
CA GLN A 127 -8.18 -26.64 -4.61
C GLN A 127 -9.48 -27.34 -4.15
N VAL A 128 -10.50 -26.57 -3.79
CA VAL A 128 -11.80 -27.09 -3.31
C VAL A 128 -12.55 -27.86 -4.40
N LEU A 129 -12.47 -27.39 -5.65
CA LEU A 129 -13.20 -27.94 -6.80
C LEU A 129 -12.36 -28.94 -7.62
N GLU A 130 -11.14 -29.23 -7.19
CA GLU A 130 -10.17 -30.10 -7.87
C GLU A 130 -9.88 -29.66 -9.32
N TRP A 131 -9.84 -28.33 -9.55
CA TRP A 131 -9.47 -27.74 -10.82
C TRP A 131 -7.97 -27.46 -10.88
N THR A 132 -7.43 -27.41 -12.10
CA THR A 132 -6.04 -27.03 -12.33
C THR A 132 -5.94 -25.57 -12.72
N VAL A 133 -5.07 -24.84 -12.03
CA VAL A 133 -4.72 -23.45 -12.37
C VAL A 133 -3.44 -23.46 -13.21
N PRO A 134 -3.40 -22.71 -14.33
CA PRO A 134 -2.19 -22.56 -15.12
C PRO A 134 -0.98 -22.14 -14.28
N SER A 135 0.18 -22.78 -14.51
CA SER A 135 1.38 -22.56 -13.68
C SER A 135 1.87 -21.11 -13.67
N TRP A 136 1.65 -20.35 -14.75
CA TRP A 136 2.01 -18.93 -14.80
C TRP A 136 1.16 -18.06 -13.86
N LEU A 137 -0.13 -18.42 -13.64
CA LEU A 137 -0.97 -17.73 -12.65
C LEU A 137 -0.51 -18.03 -11.23
N ILE A 138 -0.18 -19.30 -10.96
CA ILE A 138 0.39 -19.74 -9.67
C ILE A 138 1.71 -19.00 -9.38
N ALA A 139 2.58 -18.85 -10.38
CA ALA A 139 3.87 -18.17 -10.23
C ALA A 139 3.75 -16.65 -9.91
N VAL A 140 2.64 -16.01 -10.29
CA VAL A 140 2.41 -14.57 -10.06
C VAL A 140 1.89 -14.26 -8.65
N ILE A 141 1.27 -15.24 -7.96
CA ILE A 141 0.65 -15.02 -6.66
C ILE A 141 1.67 -14.60 -5.58
N PRO A 142 2.82 -15.28 -5.38
CA PRO A 142 3.77 -14.87 -4.34
C PRO A 142 4.39 -13.48 -4.56
N PRO A 143 4.81 -13.10 -5.79
CA PRO A 143 5.22 -11.72 -6.08
C PRO A 143 4.14 -10.67 -5.77
N LEU A 144 2.88 -10.92 -6.15
CA LEU A 144 1.78 -10.01 -5.83
C LEU A 144 1.52 -9.92 -4.33
N PHE A 145 1.64 -11.03 -3.61
CA PHE A 145 1.51 -11.04 -2.16
C PHE A 145 2.61 -10.21 -1.50
N SER A 146 3.86 -10.35 -1.97
CA SER A 146 4.98 -9.51 -1.54
C SER A 146 4.73 -8.02 -1.79
N ILE A 147 4.21 -7.67 -2.98
CA ILE A 147 3.79 -6.29 -3.30
C ILE A 147 2.75 -5.79 -2.32
N ALA A 148 1.66 -6.55 -2.14
CA ALA A 148 0.56 -6.17 -1.27
C ALA A 148 1.02 -5.98 0.19
N CYS A 149 1.80 -6.91 0.74
CA CYS A 149 2.34 -6.82 2.10
C CYS A 149 3.28 -5.63 2.29
N GLY A 150 4.28 -5.47 1.41
CA GLY A 150 5.27 -4.40 1.52
C GLY A 150 4.63 -3.00 1.38
N THR A 151 3.71 -2.85 0.43
CA THR A 151 3.05 -1.56 0.18
C THR A 151 1.95 -1.24 1.17
N ALA A 152 1.20 -2.23 1.66
CA ALA A 152 0.22 -2.02 2.74
C ALA A 152 0.89 -1.50 4.01
N MET A 153 1.97 -2.15 4.45
CA MET A 153 2.74 -1.71 5.63
C MET A 153 3.33 -0.32 5.43
N LEU A 154 3.89 -0.03 4.24
CA LEU A 154 4.39 1.30 3.91
C LEU A 154 3.30 2.36 4.07
N VAL A 155 2.15 2.15 3.43
CA VAL A 155 1.01 3.07 3.47
C VAL A 155 0.56 3.28 4.91
N SER A 156 0.34 2.21 5.68
CA SER A 156 -0.08 2.32 7.08
C SER A 156 0.88 3.16 7.92
N VAL A 157 2.19 2.92 7.81
CA VAL A 157 3.19 3.64 8.59
C VAL A 157 3.31 5.09 8.14
N VAL A 158 3.43 5.34 6.83
CA VAL A 158 3.58 6.70 6.29
C VAL A 158 2.35 7.54 6.61
N VAL A 159 1.15 6.99 6.47
CA VAL A 159 -0.08 7.72 6.81
C VAL A 159 -0.12 8.05 8.31
N THR A 160 0.14 7.06 9.17
CA THR A 160 0.01 7.21 10.62
C THR A 160 1.06 8.12 11.23
N TYR A 161 2.32 7.92 10.88
CA TYR A 161 3.44 8.55 11.57
C TYR A 161 4.02 9.76 10.84
N TYR A 162 3.67 9.94 9.57
CA TYR A 162 4.18 11.06 8.79
C TYR A 162 3.05 11.96 8.26
N LEU A 163 2.13 11.46 7.44
CA LEU A 163 1.14 12.32 6.78
C LEU A 163 0.17 13.01 7.75
N ILE A 164 -0.39 12.27 8.71
CA ILE A 164 -1.31 12.86 9.68
C ILE A 164 -0.62 13.93 10.54
N PRO A 165 0.52 13.66 11.21
CA PRO A 165 1.26 14.70 11.95
C PRO A 165 1.65 15.89 11.09
N ASN A 166 2.25 15.64 9.91
CA ASN A 166 2.75 16.70 9.03
C ASN A 166 1.62 17.63 8.56
N ASN A 167 0.46 17.09 8.22
CA ASN A 167 -0.67 17.91 7.78
C ASN A 167 -1.36 18.64 8.93
N LEU A 168 -1.37 18.04 10.12
CA LEU A 168 -1.82 18.73 11.33
C LEU A 168 -0.90 19.91 11.70
N GLU A 169 0.41 19.73 11.61
CA GLU A 169 1.41 20.79 11.84
C GLU A 169 1.29 21.93 10.82
N LYS A 170 0.91 21.61 9.56
CA LYS A 170 0.61 22.59 8.51
C LYS A 170 -0.76 23.28 8.68
N GLY A 171 -1.57 22.86 9.66
CA GLY A 171 -2.88 23.46 9.95
C GLY A 171 -4.04 22.97 9.07
N PHE A 172 -3.86 21.87 8.33
CA PHE A 172 -4.91 21.28 7.50
C PHE A 172 -5.84 20.37 8.30
N ASP A 173 -7.05 20.15 7.77
CA ASP A 173 -7.96 19.15 8.33
C ASP A 173 -7.47 17.72 8.04
N VAL A 174 -7.38 16.92 9.10
CA VAL A 174 -6.95 15.52 9.07
C VAL A 174 -8.11 14.53 9.19
N ALA A 175 -9.36 15.00 9.35
CA ALA A 175 -10.54 14.15 9.45
C ALA A 175 -10.68 13.19 8.25
N LYS A 176 -10.26 13.64 7.06
CA LYS A 176 -10.24 12.83 5.83
C LYS A 176 -9.53 11.48 5.98
N TYR A 177 -8.46 11.39 6.79
CA TYR A 177 -7.69 10.16 6.96
C TYR A 177 -8.46 9.06 7.73
N PHE A 178 -9.58 9.43 8.33
CA PHE A 178 -10.46 8.56 9.12
C PHE A 178 -11.77 8.23 8.42
N LEU A 179 -11.93 8.60 7.15
CA LEU A 179 -13.05 8.13 6.34
C LEU A 179 -12.99 6.59 6.23
N TRP A 180 -14.15 5.95 6.12
CA TRP A 180 -14.24 4.49 6.20
C TRP A 180 -13.33 3.79 5.19
N TYR A 181 -13.28 4.30 3.95
CA TYR A 181 -12.46 3.73 2.88
C TYR A 181 -10.97 3.97 3.14
N GLU A 182 -10.59 5.09 3.75
CA GLU A 182 -9.22 5.35 4.17
C GLU A 182 -8.81 4.39 5.29
N ILE A 183 -9.68 4.14 6.29
CA ILE A 183 -9.39 3.15 7.34
C ILE A 183 -9.20 1.75 6.74
N VAL A 184 -10.03 1.39 5.76
CA VAL A 184 -9.92 0.11 5.04
C VAL A 184 -8.59 0.00 4.31
N MET A 185 -8.21 1.02 3.53
CA MET A 185 -6.97 1.03 2.75
C MET A 185 -5.70 1.29 3.57
N HIS A 186 -5.82 1.90 4.75
CA HIS A 186 -4.67 2.24 5.61
C HIS A 186 -4.40 1.22 6.70
N ASN A 187 -5.39 0.46 7.17
CA ASN A 187 -5.22 -0.40 8.35
C ASN A 187 -5.82 -1.80 8.16
N LEU A 188 -7.06 -1.89 7.66
CA LEU A 188 -7.72 -3.18 7.53
C LEU A 188 -6.99 -4.08 6.52
N ASN A 189 -6.42 -3.51 5.47
CA ASN A 189 -5.60 -4.23 4.49
C ASN A 189 -4.46 -5.03 5.15
N VAL A 190 -3.71 -4.43 6.09
CA VAL A 190 -2.61 -5.07 6.82
C VAL A 190 -3.13 -6.21 7.68
N ILE A 191 -4.28 -6.04 8.32
CA ILE A 191 -4.91 -7.10 9.14
C ILE A 191 -5.30 -8.29 8.26
N LEU A 192 -5.93 -8.04 7.11
CA LEU A 192 -6.36 -9.08 6.19
C LEU A 192 -5.18 -9.81 5.53
N LEU A 193 -4.13 -9.07 5.12
CA LEU A 193 -2.89 -9.68 4.61
C LEU A 193 -2.16 -10.49 5.68
N GLY A 194 -2.09 -9.98 6.91
CA GLY A 194 -1.51 -10.71 8.04
C GLY A 194 -2.30 -11.98 8.38
N ALA A 195 -3.64 -11.93 8.28
CA ALA A 195 -4.48 -13.12 8.42
C ALA A 195 -4.18 -14.15 7.32
N ASP A 196 -4.07 -13.73 6.05
CA ASP A 196 -3.75 -14.68 4.97
C ASP A 196 -2.33 -15.23 5.06
N LEU A 197 -1.36 -14.45 5.53
CA LEU A 197 -0.01 -14.95 5.79
C LEU A 197 0.01 -16.09 6.80
N VAL A 198 -0.87 -16.05 7.81
CA VAL A 198 -0.96 -17.08 8.85
C VAL A 198 -1.82 -18.26 8.39
N LEU A 199 -2.94 -17.99 7.73
CA LEU A 199 -3.95 -18.99 7.38
C LEU A 199 -3.67 -19.67 6.03
N GLY A 200 -3.14 -18.93 5.07
CA GLY A 200 -2.74 -19.43 3.76
C GLY A 200 -1.36 -20.08 3.77
N GLY A 201 -0.97 -20.62 2.62
CA GLY A 201 0.36 -21.24 2.45
C GLY A 201 1.27 -20.51 1.46
N VAL A 202 1.08 -19.20 1.26
CA VAL A 202 1.98 -18.41 0.39
C VAL A 202 3.28 -18.12 1.13
N ASP A 203 4.38 -18.69 0.64
CA ASP A 203 5.71 -18.41 1.16
C ASP A 203 6.32 -17.16 0.51
N ILE A 204 7.02 -16.35 1.32
CA ILE A 204 7.78 -15.20 0.85
C ILE A 204 9.27 -15.51 0.99
N THR A 205 10.00 -15.44 -0.11
CA THR A 205 11.46 -15.59 -0.11
C THR A 205 12.16 -14.22 -0.11
N LEU A 206 13.42 -14.20 0.30
CA LEU A 206 14.22 -12.98 0.39
C LEU A 206 14.27 -12.19 -0.93
N GLY A 207 14.40 -12.89 -2.06
CA GLY A 207 14.46 -12.24 -3.36
C GLY A 207 13.18 -11.46 -3.70
N MET A 208 12.04 -11.82 -3.10
CA MET A 208 10.75 -11.20 -3.41
C MET A 208 10.63 -9.76 -2.91
N ILE A 209 11.61 -9.25 -2.16
CA ILE A 209 11.74 -7.83 -1.81
C ILE A 209 11.81 -6.93 -3.04
N ALA A 210 12.33 -7.45 -4.15
CA ALA A 210 12.44 -6.69 -5.39
C ALA A 210 11.06 -6.21 -5.88
N PHE A 211 10.01 -7.01 -5.74
CA PHE A 211 8.68 -6.72 -6.29
C PHE A 211 8.00 -5.48 -5.68
N PRO A 212 7.85 -5.33 -4.35
CA PRO A 212 7.25 -4.13 -3.77
C PRO A 212 8.09 -2.86 -4.04
N VAL A 213 9.42 -2.97 -4.13
CA VAL A 213 10.28 -1.84 -4.48
C VAL A 213 10.11 -1.45 -5.96
N LEU A 214 10.08 -2.42 -6.87
CA LEU A 214 9.77 -2.19 -8.29
C LEU A 214 8.41 -1.52 -8.47
N PHE A 215 7.40 -1.95 -7.70
CA PHE A 215 6.08 -1.34 -7.68
C PHE A 215 6.13 0.13 -7.21
N GLY A 216 6.89 0.41 -6.14
CA GLY A 216 7.12 1.78 -5.67
C GLY A 216 7.83 2.66 -6.70
N ILE A 217 8.84 2.14 -7.40
CA ILE A 217 9.53 2.85 -8.47
C ILE A 217 8.58 3.16 -9.63
N ALA A 218 7.78 2.18 -10.05
CA ALA A 218 6.76 2.39 -11.08
C ALA A 218 5.79 3.52 -10.70
N TYR A 219 5.39 3.58 -9.43
CA TYR A 219 4.58 4.67 -8.91
C TYR A 219 5.30 6.02 -8.94
N VAL A 220 6.59 6.09 -8.58
CA VAL A 220 7.37 7.35 -8.64
C VAL A 220 7.37 7.92 -10.07
N PHE A 221 7.60 7.09 -11.08
CA PHE A 221 7.53 7.52 -12.48
C PHE A 221 6.12 7.95 -12.87
N PHE A 222 5.10 7.19 -12.47
CA PHE A 222 3.70 7.56 -12.69
C PHE A 222 3.36 8.91 -12.05
N ALA A 223 3.74 9.14 -10.79
CA ALA A 223 3.44 10.37 -10.05
C ALA A 223 4.03 11.59 -10.74
N TYR A 224 5.26 11.50 -11.26
CA TYR A 224 5.86 12.55 -12.06
C TYR A 224 5.12 12.80 -13.38
N ILE A 225 4.83 11.74 -14.15
CA ILE A 225 4.10 11.86 -15.41
C ILE A 225 2.72 12.48 -15.17
N TYR A 226 2.05 12.06 -14.10
CA TYR A 226 0.76 12.60 -13.69
C TYR A 226 0.87 14.07 -13.28
N ALA A 227 1.90 14.45 -12.52
CA ALA A 227 2.09 15.84 -12.12
C ALA A 227 2.39 16.78 -13.30
N VAL A 228 3.17 16.34 -14.29
CA VAL A 228 3.57 17.16 -15.44
C VAL A 228 2.50 17.20 -16.53
N TYR A 229 1.87 16.07 -16.84
CA TYR A 229 1.03 15.94 -18.04
C TYR A 229 -0.45 15.63 -17.74
N GLY A 230 -0.76 15.17 -16.53
CA GLY A 230 -2.09 14.65 -16.20
C GLY A 230 -2.90 15.59 -15.31
N GLY A 231 -2.58 15.60 -14.01
CA GLY A 231 -3.34 16.28 -12.97
C GLY A 231 -2.71 17.56 -12.42
N GLY A 232 -1.49 17.94 -12.83
CA GLY A 232 -0.83 19.16 -12.34
C GLY A 232 -0.41 19.08 -10.86
N ILE A 233 -0.44 17.89 -10.26
CA ILE A 233 -0.28 17.71 -8.81
C ILE A 233 0.53 16.46 -8.47
N TYR A 234 1.26 16.53 -7.36
CA TYR A 234 1.70 15.36 -6.59
C TYR A 234 0.77 15.15 -5.42
N LEU A 235 0.22 13.94 -5.26
CA LEU A 235 -0.63 13.63 -4.11
C LEU A 235 0.14 13.56 -2.78
N TYR A 236 1.46 13.44 -2.87
CA TYR A 236 2.38 13.41 -1.75
C TYR A 236 3.54 14.34 -2.06
N ASP A 237 3.71 15.39 -1.26
CA ASP A 237 4.73 16.43 -1.42
C ASP A 237 6.16 15.86 -1.47
N PHE A 238 6.42 14.84 -0.65
CA PHE A 238 7.72 14.19 -0.55
C PHE A 238 8.12 13.36 -1.78
N LEU A 239 7.22 13.14 -2.74
CA LEU A 239 7.54 12.46 -3.99
C LEU A 239 7.98 13.39 -5.11
N ASP A 240 7.94 14.72 -4.90
CA ASP A 240 8.44 15.66 -5.90
C ASP A 240 9.97 15.50 -6.06
N PRO A 241 10.46 15.05 -7.23
CA PRO A 241 11.87 14.82 -7.48
C PRO A 241 12.70 16.12 -7.49
N ARG A 242 12.07 17.29 -7.48
CA ARG A 242 12.73 18.61 -7.48
C ARG A 242 13.18 19.04 -6.09
N VAL A 243 12.63 18.46 -5.02
CA VAL A 243 12.97 18.78 -3.62
C VAL A 243 14.46 18.51 -3.34
N SER A 244 15.08 19.35 -2.51
CA SER A 244 16.54 19.31 -2.26
C SER A 244 17.06 17.96 -1.77
N ARG A 245 16.24 17.22 -1.03
CA ARG A 245 16.55 15.90 -0.45
C ARG A 245 15.80 14.75 -1.12
N ALA A 246 15.18 14.97 -2.28
CA ALA A 246 14.39 13.96 -2.98
C ALA A 246 15.12 12.61 -3.18
N PRO A 247 16.40 12.55 -3.58
CA PRO A 247 17.10 11.27 -3.71
C PRO A 247 17.13 10.46 -2.41
N TYR A 248 17.38 11.13 -1.28
CA TYR A 248 17.44 10.48 0.03
C TYR A 248 16.07 10.05 0.53
N ILE A 249 15.02 10.84 0.25
CA ILE A 249 13.64 10.49 0.57
C ILE A 249 13.24 9.23 -0.18
N HIS A 250 13.51 9.15 -1.49
CA HIS A 250 13.15 7.99 -2.31
C HIS A 250 13.91 6.74 -1.85
N ILE A 251 15.22 6.85 -1.55
CA ILE A 251 15.99 5.76 -0.93
C ILE A 251 15.34 5.33 0.39
N GLY A 252 14.99 6.28 1.25
CA GLY A 252 14.35 6.00 2.53
C GLY A 252 13.04 5.23 2.37
N LEU A 253 12.18 5.63 1.41
CA LEU A 253 10.93 4.94 1.11
C LEU A 253 11.17 3.52 0.60
N PHE A 254 12.13 3.31 -0.32
CA PHE A 254 12.45 1.98 -0.84
C PHE A 254 13.07 1.06 0.21
N VAL A 255 13.98 1.59 1.03
CA VAL A 255 14.55 0.87 2.17
C VAL A 255 13.43 0.51 3.15
N MET A 256 12.50 1.42 3.42
CA MET A 256 11.39 1.17 4.34
C MET A 256 10.43 0.10 3.82
N ILE A 257 10.06 0.12 2.53
CA ILE A 257 9.29 -0.96 1.88
C ILE A 257 10.01 -2.31 2.03
N ALA A 258 11.31 -2.33 1.72
CA ALA A 258 12.12 -3.55 1.81
C ALA A 258 12.23 -4.07 3.25
N LEU A 259 12.42 -3.16 4.21
CA LEU A 259 12.49 -3.49 5.62
C LEU A 259 11.17 -3.99 6.17
N PHE A 260 10.01 -3.48 5.74
CA PHE A 260 8.73 -4.01 6.22
C PHE A 260 8.50 -5.45 5.80
N LEU A 261 8.94 -5.85 4.61
CA LEU A 261 8.90 -7.26 4.23
C LEU A 261 9.83 -8.12 5.12
N PHE A 262 10.95 -7.55 5.56
CA PHE A 262 11.97 -8.21 6.40
C PHE A 262 11.71 -8.19 7.91
N HIS A 263 11.06 -7.16 8.43
CA HIS A 263 10.84 -6.90 9.85
C HIS A 263 9.39 -7.13 10.28
N CYS A 264 8.49 -7.47 9.35
CA CYS A 264 7.27 -8.19 9.67
C CYS A 264 7.52 -9.49 10.47
N PRO A 265 8.66 -10.16 10.30
CA PRO A 265 9.20 -11.09 11.28
C PRO A 265 9.82 -10.39 12.51
N SER A 266 10.72 -9.40 12.36
CA SER A 266 11.63 -9.00 13.44
C SER A 266 11.10 -8.03 14.52
N PHE A 267 9.86 -7.52 14.44
CA PHE A 267 9.21 -6.80 15.55
C PHE A 267 8.48 -7.74 16.55
N GLY A 268 8.81 -9.04 16.55
CA GLY A 268 8.28 -9.99 17.53
C GLY A 268 8.38 -11.48 17.16
N CYS A 269 9.00 -11.83 16.03
CA CYS A 269 9.18 -13.21 15.59
C CYS A 269 10.63 -13.47 15.17
N SER A 270 11.26 -14.44 15.82
CA SER A 270 12.56 -14.94 15.39
C SER A 270 12.44 -15.52 13.98
N CYS A 271 13.11 -14.91 13.00
CA CYS A 271 13.60 -15.65 11.84
C CYS A 271 14.63 -16.66 12.34
N ARG A 272 14.16 -17.83 12.78
CA ARG A 272 15.00 -19.02 12.79
C ARG A 272 15.02 -19.51 11.35
N LEU A 273 16.21 -19.81 10.83
CA LEU A 273 16.51 -20.26 9.47
C LEU A 273 15.79 -21.55 9.01
N GLU A 274 14.71 -21.97 9.69
CA GLU A 274 13.90 -23.14 9.39
C GLU A 274 12.39 -22.83 9.51
N TYR A 275 11.76 -22.70 8.33
CA TYR A 275 10.40 -23.08 7.95
C TYR A 275 9.11 -22.47 8.53
N HIS A 276 9.09 -21.50 9.44
CA HIS A 276 7.81 -20.83 9.77
C HIS A 276 7.96 -19.34 10.10
N CYS A 277 7.49 -18.46 9.20
CA CYS A 277 7.22 -17.06 9.53
C CYS A 277 5.97 -17.02 10.43
N ARG A 278 6.08 -16.40 11.60
CA ARG A 278 4.94 -16.11 12.49
C ARG A 278 4.71 -14.61 12.47
N TRP A 279 3.48 -14.16 12.25
CA TRP A 279 3.12 -12.74 12.21
C TRP A 279 2.84 -12.24 13.62
N ASP A 280 3.40 -11.10 14.01
CA ASP A 280 3.08 -10.44 15.27
C ASP A 280 1.97 -9.39 15.08
N TRP A 281 0.78 -9.70 15.61
CA TRP A 281 -0.39 -8.83 15.60
C TRP A 281 -0.18 -7.51 16.35
N SER A 282 0.83 -7.41 17.22
CA SER A 282 1.10 -6.25 18.05
C SER A 282 1.33 -4.98 17.23
N CYS A 283 1.99 -5.09 16.06
CA CYS A 283 2.25 -3.93 15.21
C CYS A 283 0.98 -3.41 14.51
N SER A 284 0.19 -4.32 13.91
CA SER A 284 -1.09 -3.96 13.27
C SER A 284 -2.10 -3.41 14.28
N LEU A 285 -2.17 -4.00 15.47
CA LEU A 285 -3.00 -3.51 16.58
C LEU A 285 -2.50 -2.17 17.13
N HIS A 286 -1.18 -1.96 17.20
CA HIS A 286 -0.61 -0.69 17.63
C HIS A 286 -0.85 0.42 16.59
N LEU A 287 -0.75 0.11 15.29
CA LEU A 287 -1.09 1.05 14.21
C LEU A 287 -2.57 1.45 14.29
N LEU A 288 -3.46 0.46 14.38
CA LEU A 288 -4.90 0.70 14.51
C LEU A 288 -5.23 1.47 15.79
N ASN A 289 -4.65 1.08 16.93
CA ASN A 289 -4.86 1.77 18.20
C ASN A 289 -4.30 3.20 18.15
N SER A 290 -3.13 3.43 17.57
CA SER A 290 -2.55 4.77 17.41
C SER A 290 -3.46 5.68 16.57
N GLN A 291 -4.02 5.16 15.47
CA GLN A 291 -5.01 5.87 14.66
C GLN A 291 -6.29 6.16 15.45
N VAL A 292 -6.83 5.18 16.18
CA VAL A 292 -8.03 5.36 17.00
C VAL A 292 -7.81 6.36 18.14
N GLN A 293 -6.66 6.32 18.82
CA GLN A 293 -6.33 7.29 19.88
C GLN A 293 -6.19 8.70 19.30
N ARG A 294 -5.60 8.86 18.11
CA ARG A 294 -5.50 10.15 17.43
C ARG A 294 -6.86 10.67 16.97
N ALA A 295 -7.70 9.80 16.39
CA ALA A 295 -9.09 10.15 16.06
C ALA A 295 -9.85 10.67 17.29
N ARG A 296 -9.64 10.05 18.46
CA ARG A 296 -10.24 10.51 19.74
C ARG A 296 -9.64 11.83 20.25
N ALA A 297 -8.35 12.05 20.04
CA ALA A 297 -7.64 13.26 20.48
C ALA A 297 -8.01 14.51 19.67
N ILE A 298 -8.46 14.34 18.43
CA ILE A 298 -8.91 15.43 17.54
C ILE A 298 -10.23 16.08 18.05
N GLY A 299 -10.92 15.45 19.02
CA GLY A 299 -12.09 16.01 19.68
C GLY A 299 -13.37 15.96 18.81
N PRO A 300 -14.56 15.87 19.42
CA PRO A 300 -15.82 15.72 18.67
C PRO A 300 -16.17 16.93 17.78
N SER A 301 -15.58 18.11 17.99
CA SER A 301 -15.86 19.32 17.22
C SER A 301 -15.46 19.26 15.75
N GLN A 302 -14.49 18.42 15.37
CA GLN A 302 -14.15 18.16 13.96
C GLN A 302 -14.91 16.95 13.36
N PHE A 303 -15.51 16.10 14.20
CA PHE A 303 -16.39 15.02 13.75
C PHE A 303 -17.82 15.49 13.43
N ILE A 304 -18.26 16.64 13.97
CA ILE A 304 -19.62 17.17 13.80
C ILE A 304 -19.90 17.67 12.36
N GLY A 305 -18.88 17.80 11.52
CA GLY A 305 -19.05 18.01 10.07
C GLY A 305 -19.58 16.78 9.32
N LEU A 306 -19.50 15.58 9.90
CA LEU A 306 -19.88 14.31 9.26
C LEU A 306 -21.29 13.81 9.64
N THR A 307 -21.98 14.48 10.57
CA THR A 307 -23.36 14.14 10.97
C THR A 307 -24.43 15.08 10.40
N SER A 308 -24.05 16.04 9.54
CA SER A 308 -25.00 16.95 8.88
C SER A 308 -25.48 16.50 7.49
N LEU A 309 -24.98 15.37 6.97
CA LEU A 309 -25.62 14.67 5.84
C LEU A 309 -26.90 13.99 6.34
N LYS A 310 -27.96 14.80 6.43
CA LYS A 310 -29.34 14.33 6.54
C LYS A 310 -29.67 13.40 5.38
N PRO A 311 -30.49 12.35 5.61
CA PRO A 311 -31.11 11.63 4.52
C PRO A 311 -32.29 12.47 4.01
N ASP A 312 -32.08 13.22 2.93
CA ASP A 312 -33.19 13.77 2.15
C ASP A 312 -33.16 13.13 0.74
N PHE A 313 -33.95 12.04 0.65
CA PHE A 313 -34.41 11.25 -0.51
C PHE A 313 -33.48 10.21 -1.14
#